data_AF-A0A970JEW8-F1
#
_entry.id   AF-A0A970JEW8-F1
#
_cell.length_a   1.000
_cell.length_b   1.000
_cell.length_c   1.000
_cell.angle_alpha   90.00
_cell.angle_beta   90.00
_cell.angle_gamma   90.00
#
_symmetry.space_group_name_H-M   'P 1'
#
loop_
_entity.id
_entity.type
_entity.pdbx_description
1 polymer ?
#
loop_
_entity_poly.entity_id
_entity_poly.type
_entity_poly.pdbx_seq_one_letter_code
_entity_poly.pdbx_strand_id
1 'polypeptide(L)' 'MLVVKDLQVFLSRNGLTVKVVRKISFSAAAGQILGIVGESGSGKSMTALALTGLLPPEASATGYM' A
#
# COMPACT_ATOMS: atom_id res chain seq x y z
N MET A 1 -8.42 0.64 -15.73
CA MET A 1 -9.11 0.44 -14.44
C MET A 1 -8.09 -0.12 -13.47
N LEU A 2 -7.95 0.46 -12.28
CA LEU A 2 -7.11 -0.06 -11.21
C LEU A 2 -7.97 -0.88 -10.25
N VAL A 3 -7.52 -2.08 -9.88
CA VAL A 3 -8.23 -2.94 -8.91
C VAL A 3 -7.22 -3.50 -7.93
N VAL A 4 -7.34 -3.09 -6.68
CA VAL A 4 -6.48 -3.54 -5.59
C VAL A 4 -7.31 -4.39 -4.65
N LYS A 5 -6.83 -5.59 -4.36
CA LYS A 5 -7.46 -6.51 -3.41
C LYS A 5 -6.48 -6.98 -2.36
N ASP A 6 -6.90 -6.87 -1.10
CA ASP A 6 -6.21 -7.37 0.09
C ASP A 6 -4.75 -6.92 0.19
N LEU A 7 -4.47 -5.69 -0.26
CA LEU A 7 -3.13 -5.11 -0.20
C LEU A 7 -2.67 -5.05 1.26
N GLN A 8 -1.55 -5.69 1.51
CA GLN A 8 -0.81 -5.61 2.76
C GLN A 8 0.62 -5.20 2.47
N VAL A 9 1.13 -4.26 3.25
CA VAL A 9 2.52 -3.82 3.18
C VAL A 9 3.16 -4.06 4.53
N PHE A 10 4.36 -4.63 4.48
CA PHE A 10 5.18 -4.97 5.63
C PHE A 10 6.47 -4.15 5.57
N LEU A 11 6.94 -3.68 6.71
CA LEU A 11 8.27 -3.10 6.88
C LEU A 11 9.07 -3.99 7.82
N SER A 12 10.29 -4.34 7.42
CA SER A 12 11.21 -5.16 8.20
C SER A 12 12.46 -4.37 8.54
N ARG A 13 12.68 -4.11 9.84
CA ARG A 13 13.86 -3.39 10.32
C ARG A 13 14.41 -4.06 11.57
N ASN A 14 15.71 -4.32 11.61
CA ASN A 14 16.41 -4.97 12.74
C ASN A 14 15.76 -6.30 13.16
N GLY A 15 15.30 -7.11 12.21
CA GLY A 15 14.63 -8.38 12.47
C GLY A 15 13.18 -8.26 12.96
N LEU A 16 12.63 -7.05 13.10
CA LEU A 16 11.23 -6.82 13.44
C LEU A 16 10.44 -6.49 12.18
N THR A 17 9.40 -7.30 11.92
CA THR A 17 8.47 -7.06 10.81
C THR A 17 7.15 -6.51 11.33
N VAL A 18 6.76 -5.35 10.81
CA VAL A 18 5.51 -4.67 11.17
C VAL A 18 4.62 -4.51 9.94
N LYS A 19 3.33 -4.77 10.11
CA LYS A 19 2.32 -4.54 9.08
C LYS A 19 1.85 -3.08 9.11
N VAL A 20 2.22 -2.31 8.08
CA VAL A 20 1.93 -0.88 7.95
C VAL A 20 0.69 -0.58 7.11
N VAL A 21 0.31 -1.49 6.21
CA VAL A 21 -0.98 -1.45 5.50
C VAL A 21 -1.68 -2.78 5.73
N ARG A 22 -2.96 -2.72 6.15
CA ARG A 22 -3.70 -3.88 6.67
C ARG A 22 -4.90 -4.24 5.79
N LYS A 23 -4.66 -5.09 4.78
CA LYS A 23 -5.69 -5.70 3.91
C LYS A 23 -6.67 -4.68 3.34
N ILE A 24 -6.16 -3.71 2.61
CA ILE A 24 -7.00 -2.70 1.96
C ILE A 24 -7.41 -3.16 0.56
N SER A 25 -8.65 -2.88 0.19
CA SER A 25 -9.22 -3.22 -1.12
C SER A 25 -9.97 -2.01 -1.67
N PHE A 26 -9.67 -1.62 -2.91
CA PHE A 26 -10.32 -0.50 -3.59
C PHE A 26 -10.14 -0.61 -5.11
N SER A 27 -10.90 0.18 -5.86
CA SER A 27 -10.77 0.27 -7.30
C SER A 27 -10.92 1.70 -7.77
N ALA A 28 -10.27 2.04 -8.87
CA ALA A 28 -10.47 3.29 -9.58
C ALA A 28 -10.79 3.01 -11.06
N ALA A 29 -11.91 3.57 -11.53
CA ALA A 29 -12.29 3.51 -12.93
C ALA A 29 -11.31 4.34 -13.80
N ALA A 30 -11.30 4.09 -15.11
CA ALA A 30 -10.53 4.93 -16.03
C ALA A 30 -11.05 6.37 -15.98
N GLY A 31 -10.16 7.35 -15.83
CA GLY A 31 -10.52 8.77 -15.68
C GLY A 31 -10.99 9.17 -14.28
N GLN A 32 -11.11 8.24 -13.32
CA GLN A 32 -11.45 8.56 -11.95
C GLN A 32 -10.22 9.04 -11.17
N ILE A 33 -10.39 10.13 -10.42
CA ILE A 33 -9.41 10.56 -9.42
C ILE A 33 -9.77 9.91 -8.09
N LEU A 34 -8.82 9.14 -7.53
CA LEU A 34 -8.93 8.54 -6.19
C LEU A 34 -7.91 9.19 -5.26
N GLY A 35 -8.38 9.81 -4.18
CA GLY A 35 -7.54 10.38 -3.12
C GLY A 35 -7.41 9.43 -1.92
N ILE A 36 -6.20 9.32 -1.36
CA ILE A 36 -5.95 8.60 -0.10
C ILE A 36 -5.57 9.64 0.97
N VAL A 37 -6.38 9.75 2.02
CA VAL A 37 -6.22 10.74 3.10
C VAL A 37 -6.17 10.07 4.48
N GLY A 38 -5.66 10.79 5.48
CA GLY A 38 -5.50 10.29 6.86
C GLY A 38 -4.29 10.89 7.58
N GLU A 39 -4.15 10.58 8.87
CA GLU A 39 -3.08 11.10 9.75
C GLU A 39 -1.67 10.65 9.35
N SER A 40 -0.64 11.35 9.82
CA SER A 40 0.76 10.93 9.63
C SER A 40 0.96 9.50 10.15
N GLY A 41 1.65 8.66 9.38
CA GLY A 41 1.87 7.25 9.73
C GLY A 41 0.73 6.27 9.40
N SER A 42 -0.42 6.72 8.87
CA SER A 42 -1.54 5.83 8.54
C SER A 42 -1.33 4.88 7.34
N GLY A 43 -0.15 4.91 6.71
CA GLY A 43 0.18 4.03 5.59
C GLY A 43 -0.07 4.59 4.19
N LYS A 44 -0.52 5.85 4.05
CA LYS A 44 -0.80 6.49 2.73
C LYS A 44 0.36 6.37 1.73
N SER A 45 1.56 6.79 2.12
CA SER A 45 2.74 6.76 1.25
C SER A 45 3.15 5.33 0.92
N MET A 46 3.04 4.41 1.89
CA MET A 46 3.35 3.00 1.67
C MET A 46 2.38 2.34 0.69
N THR A 47 1.09 2.69 0.76
CA THR A 47 0.10 2.28 -0.24
C THR A 47 0.48 2.82 -1.63
N ALA A 48 0.78 4.12 -1.75
CA ALA A 48 1.14 4.72 -3.03
C ALA A 48 2.40 4.06 -3.65
N LEU A 49 3.44 3.86 -2.85
CA LEU A 49 4.68 3.20 -3.29
C LEU A 49 4.46 1.73 -3.68
N ALA A 50 3.59 1.01 -2.97
CA ALA A 50 3.25 -0.36 -3.34
C ALA A 50 2.57 -0.45 -4.71
N LEU A 51 1.64 0.47 -5.01
CA LEU A 51 0.94 0.52 -6.29
C LEU A 51 1.85 0.89 -7.46
N THR A 52 2.91 1.67 -7.21
CA THR A 52 3.85 2.12 -8.25
C THR A 52 5.09 1.23 -8.37
N GLY A 53 5.21 0.18 -7.56
CA GLY A 53 6.39 -0.69 -7.57
C GLY A 53 7.65 -0.03 -7.02
N LEU A 54 7.53 1.03 -6.21
CA LEU A 54 8.63 1.83 -5.66
C LEU A 54 8.83 1.61 -4.16
N LEU A 55 8.47 0.42 -3.66
CA LEU A 55 8.71 0.08 -2.26
C LEU A 55 10.21 0.10 -1.94
N PRO A 56 10.61 0.60 -0.76
CA PRO A 56 12.00 0.56 -0.35
C PRO A 56 12.44 -0.89 -0.08
N PRO A 57 13.74 -1.20 -0.06
CA PRO A 57 14.27 -2.55 0.12
C PRO A 57 13.80 -3.25 1.41
N GLU A 58 13.53 -2.48 2.46
CA GLU A 58 13.04 -2.97 3.74
C GLU A 58 11.55 -3.31 3.74
N ALA A 59 10.85 -3.06 2.62
CA ALA A 59 9.42 -3.26 2.49
C ALA A 59 9.07 -4.42 1.55
N SER A 60 7.97 -5.08 1.86
CA SER A 60 7.37 -6.07 0.97
C SER A 60 5.86 -5.88 0.90
N ALA A 61 5.26 -6.18 -0.25
CA ALA A 61 3.81 -6.15 -0.43
C ALA A 61 3.26 -7.51 -0.82
N THR A 62 2.01 -7.75 -0.43
CA THR A 62 1.20 -8.90 -0.86
C THR A 62 -0.19 -8.41 -1.23
N GLY A 63 -0.91 -9.17 -2.04
CA GLY A 63 -2.24 -8.83 -2.54
C GLY A 63 -2.28 -8.89 -4.08
N TYR A 64 -3.42 -8.54 -4.64
CA TYR A 64 -3.60 -8.38 -6.09
C TYR A 64 -3.70 -6.90 -6.42
N MET A 65 -3.01 -6.46 -7.47
CA MET A 65 -2.93 -5.07 -7.94
C MET A 65 -3.07 -5.02 -9.45
#